data_AF-A0A0I9SQG8-F1
#
_entry.id   AF-A0A0I9SQG8-F1
#
_cell.length_a   1.000
_cell.length_b   1.000
_cell.length_c   1.000
_cell.angle_alpha   90.00
_cell.angle_beta   90.00
_cell.angle_gamma   90.00
#
_symmetry.space_group_name_H-M   'P 1'
#
loop_
_entity.id
_entity.type
_entity.pdbx_description
1 polymer ?
#
loop_
_entity_poly.entity_id
_entity_poly.type
_entity_poly.pdbx_seq_one_letter_code
_entity_poly.pdbx_strand_id
1 'polypeptide(L)'
;MARQNLEGNFGKLLEDVTREGLRHASTEALAELAKQLWYGQGDLVPVLEEEVSRHLRHVDQKQRALYLVDRLRRFPCVPRDKATVLKAFVSSWSSLKPAARSPRASQLLAAHRLDKLAFEWGLEEDVSPQMKEVLQYQTRHYAATQGVRTGYSDGASAPAEGRESAAAGLAR
;
A
#
# COMPACT_ATOMS: atom_id res chain seq x y z
N MET A 1 -26.15 -3.71 1.94
CA MET A 1 -26.11 -2.24 2.10
C MET A 1 -24.82 -1.77 2.79
N ALA A 2 -23.62 -2.14 2.32
CA ALA A 2 -22.36 -1.88 3.07
C ALA A 2 -21.22 -1.30 2.20
N ARG A 3 -21.51 -0.81 0.99
CA ARG A 3 -20.47 -0.44 0.01
C ARG A 3 -20.08 1.05 0.03
N GLN A 4 -20.89 1.93 0.60
CA GLN A 4 -20.68 3.39 0.55
C GLN A 4 -20.05 3.99 1.83
N ASN A 5 -19.80 3.19 2.88
CA ASN A 5 -19.25 3.69 4.16
C ASN A 5 -17.73 3.48 4.32
N LEU A 6 -17.04 2.97 3.29
CA LEU A 6 -15.61 2.65 3.35
C LEU A 6 -14.73 3.88 3.03
N GLU A 7 -15.16 4.74 2.11
CA GLU A 7 -14.36 5.90 1.67
C GLU A 7 -14.24 6.97 2.76
N GLY A 8 -15.32 7.25 3.50
CA GLY A 8 -15.30 8.19 4.63
C GLY A 8 -14.56 7.68 5.87
N ASN A 9 -14.31 6.36 5.98
CA ASN A 9 -13.56 5.78 7.10
C ASN A 9 -12.05 5.75 6.85
N PHE A 10 -11.62 5.71 5.59
CA PHE A 10 -10.20 5.59 5.26
C PHE A 10 -9.37 6.76 5.82
N GLY A 11 -9.85 7.99 5.65
CA GLY A 11 -9.15 9.19 6.14
C GLY A 11 -9.00 9.19 7.67
N LYS A 12 -10.09 8.90 8.38
CA LYS A 12 -10.08 8.75 9.84
C LYS A 12 -9.16 7.63 10.32
N LEU A 13 -9.18 6.47 9.68
CA LEU A 13 -8.27 5.37 10.00
C LEU A 13 -6.81 5.77 9.78
N LEU A 14 -6.52 6.50 8.71
CA LEU A 14 -5.18 7.01 8.43
C LEU A 14 -4.74 8.01 9.49
N GLU A 15 -5.62 8.94 9.89
CA GLU A 15 -5.37 9.86 10.99
C GLU A 15 -5.07 9.09 12.28
N ASP A 16 -5.93 8.14 12.65
CA ASP A 16 -5.84 7.37 13.89
C ASP A 16 -4.55 6.55 13.97
N VAL A 17 -4.17 5.85 12.89
CA VAL A 17 -2.95 5.02 12.81
C VAL A 17 -1.67 5.87 12.86
N THR A 18 -1.73 7.13 12.41
CA THR A 18 -0.54 8.00 12.29
C THR A 18 -0.42 9.04 13.39
N ARG A 19 -1.47 9.21 14.20
CA ARG A 19 -1.55 10.20 15.29
C ARG A 19 -0.45 10.02 16.32
N GLU A 20 -0.18 8.77 16.70
CA GLU A 20 0.92 8.44 17.60
C GLU A 20 2.11 7.83 16.83
N GLY A 21 3.05 7.21 17.54
CA GLY A 21 4.11 6.44 16.90
C GLY A 21 3.56 5.21 16.21
N LEU A 22 4.06 4.89 15.01
CA LEU A 22 3.63 3.74 14.20
C LEU A 22 3.72 2.42 14.95
N ARG A 23 4.64 2.30 15.91
CA ARG A 23 4.78 1.13 16.80
C ARG A 23 3.62 0.93 17.79
N HIS A 24 2.84 1.97 18.06
CA HIS A 24 1.68 1.92 18.95
C HIS A 24 0.36 1.79 18.19
N ALA A 25 0.38 1.92 16.86
CA ALA A 25 -0.80 1.69 16.04
C ALA A 25 -1.31 0.26 16.24
N SER A 26 -2.62 0.12 16.46
CA SER A 26 -3.23 -1.19 16.60
C SER A 26 -3.11 -1.98 15.30
N THR A 27 -2.81 -3.26 15.45
CA THR A 27 -2.67 -4.16 14.30
C THR A 27 -3.98 -4.26 13.52
N GLU A 28 -5.12 -4.21 14.21
CA GLU A 28 -6.45 -4.24 13.62
C GLU A 28 -6.73 -2.99 12.77
N ALA A 29 -6.40 -1.79 13.27
CA ALA A 29 -6.60 -0.56 12.51
C ALA A 29 -5.65 -0.50 11.30
N LEU A 30 -4.41 -0.95 11.45
CA LEU A 30 -3.46 -1.04 10.34
C LEU A 30 -3.92 -2.07 9.30
N ALA A 31 -4.47 -3.21 9.73
CA ALA A 31 -5.03 -4.22 8.85
C ALA A 31 -6.25 -3.70 8.08
N GLU A 32 -7.13 -2.96 8.76
CA GLU A 32 -8.29 -2.34 8.13
C GLU A 32 -7.88 -1.29 7.09
N LEU A 33 -6.95 -0.41 7.45
CA LEU A 33 -6.36 0.57 6.53
C LEU A 33 -5.74 -0.12 5.30
N ALA A 34 -4.98 -1.19 5.50
CA ALA A 34 -4.35 -1.94 4.42
C ALA A 34 -5.40 -2.60 3.50
N LYS A 35 -6.43 -3.23 4.05
CA LYS A 35 -7.52 -3.85 3.25
C LYS A 35 -8.26 -2.79 2.42
N GLN A 36 -8.54 -1.62 2.98
CA GLN A 36 -9.19 -0.54 2.24
C GLN A 36 -8.30 -0.02 1.11
N LEU A 37 -6.98 0.11 1.34
CA LEU A 37 -6.03 0.48 0.29
C LEU A 37 -5.94 -0.61 -0.79
N TRP A 38 -5.88 -1.89 -0.41
CA TRP A 38 -5.68 -2.99 -1.35
C TRP A 38 -6.92 -3.33 -2.17
N TYR A 39 -8.09 -3.35 -1.53
CA TYR A 39 -9.32 -3.91 -2.10
C TYR A 39 -10.46 -2.90 -2.23
N GLY A 40 -10.33 -1.71 -1.62
CA GLY A 40 -11.28 -0.62 -1.81
C GLY A 40 -11.38 -0.22 -3.28
N GLN A 41 -12.61 -0.08 -3.76
CA GLN A 41 -12.93 0.30 -5.14
C GLN A 41 -12.92 1.83 -5.36
N GLY A 42 -12.98 2.61 -4.28
CA GLY A 42 -12.97 4.06 -4.31
C GLY A 42 -11.63 4.65 -4.76
N ASP A 43 -11.70 5.85 -5.34
CA ASP A 43 -10.50 6.66 -5.55
C ASP A 43 -10.05 7.22 -4.20
N LEU A 44 -8.87 6.78 -3.75
CA LEU A 44 -8.31 7.20 -2.48
C LEU A 44 -7.54 8.53 -2.60
N VAL A 45 -7.20 8.99 -3.80
CA VAL A 45 -6.39 10.20 -3.96
C VAL A 45 -7.06 11.43 -3.39
N PRO A 46 -8.35 11.74 -3.66
CA PRO A 46 -9.00 12.90 -3.08
C PRO A 46 -9.03 12.86 -1.55
N VAL A 47 -9.30 11.70 -0.97
CA VAL A 47 -9.29 11.49 0.49
C VAL A 47 -7.89 11.71 1.05
N LEU A 48 -6.87 11.11 0.43
CA LEU A 48 -5.48 11.26 0.83
C LEU A 48 -4.98 12.71 0.71
N GLU A 49 -5.37 13.42 -0.34
CA GLU A 49 -5.04 14.83 -0.53
C GLU A 49 -5.66 15.70 0.55
N GLU A 50 -6.94 15.48 0.86
CA GLU A 50 -7.64 16.19 1.93
C GLU A 50 -6.99 15.92 3.29
N GLU A 51 -6.74 14.65 3.63
CA GLU A 51 -6.11 14.26 4.89
C GLU A 51 -4.72 14.89 5.05
N VAL A 52 -3.82 14.67 4.07
CA VAL A 52 -2.43 15.14 4.17
C VAL A 52 -2.33 16.67 4.09
N SER A 53 -3.22 17.33 3.35
CA SER A 53 -3.19 18.79 3.21
C SER A 53 -3.83 19.51 4.40
N ARG A 54 -4.96 19.02 4.91
CA ARG A 54 -5.84 19.77 5.82
C ARG A 54 -5.98 19.18 7.21
N HIS A 55 -5.99 17.86 7.35
CA HIS A 55 -6.30 17.21 8.64
C HIS A 55 -5.07 16.84 9.44
N LEU A 56 -4.06 16.23 8.81
CA LEU A 56 -2.81 15.87 9.46
C LEU A 56 -2.02 17.14 9.80
N ARG A 57 -1.86 17.44 11.09
CA ARG A 57 -1.32 18.74 11.55
C ARG A 57 0.19 18.77 11.60
N HIS A 58 0.81 17.64 11.94
CA HIS A 58 2.25 17.55 12.19
C HIS A 58 2.98 16.96 10.99
N VAL A 59 4.18 17.47 10.71
CA VAL A 59 5.04 16.97 9.62
C VAL A 59 5.33 15.48 9.81
N ASP A 60 5.67 15.05 11.02
CA ASP A 60 5.94 13.64 11.34
C ASP A 60 4.71 12.77 11.06
N GLN A 61 3.51 13.25 11.39
CA GLN A 61 2.26 12.54 11.10
C GLN A 61 2.02 12.39 9.60
N LYS A 62 2.27 13.46 8.82
CA LYS A 62 2.21 13.41 7.34
C LYS A 62 3.23 12.43 6.78
N GLN A 63 4.46 12.43 7.29
CA GLN A 63 5.51 11.50 6.88
C GLN A 63 5.12 10.05 7.17
N ARG A 64 4.52 9.77 8.35
CA ARG A 64 3.97 8.45 8.69
C ARG A 64 2.88 8.02 7.71
N ALA A 65 1.92 8.89 7.41
CA ALA A 65 0.85 8.60 6.45
C ALA A 65 1.39 8.29 5.05
N LEU A 66 2.31 9.12 4.54
CA LEU A 66 2.91 8.96 3.23
C LEU A 66 3.78 7.69 3.14
N TYR A 67 4.51 7.38 4.21
CA TYR A 67 5.24 6.12 4.33
C TYR A 67 4.30 4.91 4.23
N LEU A 68 3.16 4.92 4.95
CA LEU A 68 2.19 3.82 4.90
C LEU A 68 1.63 3.62 3.50
N VAL A 69 1.21 4.71 2.84
CA VAL A 69 0.70 4.64 1.45
C VAL A 69 1.79 4.15 0.50
N ASP A 70 3.02 4.65 0.61
CA ASP A 70 4.14 4.24 -0.25
C ASP A 70 4.54 2.79 -0.05
N ARG A 71 4.42 2.26 1.17
CA ARG A 71 4.67 0.85 1.48
C ARG A 71 3.53 -0.03 0.97
N LEU A 72 2.28 0.30 1.31
CA LEU A 72 1.11 -0.54 1.04
C LEU A 72 0.77 -0.62 -0.44
N ARG A 73 1.04 0.43 -1.24
CA ARG A 73 0.80 0.41 -2.69
C ARG A 73 1.71 -0.56 -3.47
N ARG A 74 2.82 -1.00 -2.87
CA ARG A 74 3.83 -1.85 -3.53
C ARG A 74 3.51 -3.34 -3.46
N PHE A 75 2.43 -3.73 -2.78
CA PHE A 75 2.04 -5.12 -2.69
C PHE A 75 1.40 -5.63 -3.98
N PRO A 76 1.67 -6.89 -4.39
CA PRO A 76 1.13 -7.45 -5.64
C PRO A 76 -0.40 -7.56 -5.69
N CYS A 77 -1.09 -7.52 -4.55
CA CYS A 77 -2.55 -7.51 -4.49
C CYS A 77 -3.16 -6.19 -5.02
N VAL A 78 -2.38 -5.10 -5.09
CA VAL A 78 -2.84 -3.80 -5.59
C VAL A 78 -2.80 -3.79 -7.12
N PRO A 79 -3.90 -3.44 -7.82
CA PRO A 79 -3.91 -3.26 -9.27
C PRO A 79 -2.84 -2.25 -9.73
N ARG A 80 -2.20 -2.51 -10.88
CA ARG A 80 -1.10 -1.66 -11.39
C ARG A 80 -1.52 -0.21 -11.60
N ASP A 81 -2.73 0.01 -12.09
CA ASP A 81 -3.29 1.33 -12.33
C ASP A 81 -3.41 2.10 -11.01
N LYS A 82 -3.98 1.46 -9.98
CA LYS A 82 -4.10 2.02 -8.63
C LYS A 82 -2.73 2.29 -8.00
N ALA A 83 -1.79 1.36 -8.11
CA ALA A 83 -0.44 1.53 -7.59
C ALA A 83 0.32 2.69 -8.25
N THR A 84 0.05 2.95 -9.54
CA THR A 84 0.61 4.07 -10.31
C THR A 84 0.04 5.41 -9.87
N VAL A 85 -1.28 5.49 -9.70
CA VAL A 85 -1.96 6.69 -9.18
C VAL A 85 -1.47 7.01 -7.77
N LEU A 86 -1.42 6.02 -6.87
CA LEU A 86 -0.88 6.20 -5.52
C LEU A 86 0.62 6.57 -5.53
N LYS A 87 1.40 6.10 -6.52
CA LYS A 87 2.79 6.54 -6.70
C LYS A 87 2.86 8.03 -7.00
N ALA A 88 2.03 8.50 -7.93
CA ALA A 88 2.00 9.90 -8.34
C ALA A 88 1.62 10.79 -7.15
N PHE A 89 0.59 10.41 -6.40
CA PHE A 89 0.21 11.06 -5.14
C PHE A 89 1.40 11.13 -4.17
N VAL A 90 2.01 9.99 -3.82
CA VAL A 90 3.15 9.97 -2.90
C VAL A 90 4.32 10.84 -3.40
N SER A 91 4.54 10.91 -4.71
CA SER A 91 5.63 11.68 -5.31
C SER A 91 5.38 13.20 -5.26
N SER A 92 4.13 13.66 -5.30
CA SER A 92 3.81 15.08 -5.18
C SER A 92 4.17 15.65 -3.80
N TRP A 93 4.27 14.78 -2.78
CA TRP A 93 4.69 15.12 -1.42
C TRP A 93 6.18 14.85 -1.14
N SER A 94 7.00 14.65 -2.18
CA SER A 94 8.44 14.38 -2.02
C SER A 94 9.21 15.49 -1.28
N SER A 95 8.70 16.72 -1.28
CA SER A 95 9.24 17.85 -0.52
C SER A 95 9.20 17.65 1.01
N LEU A 96 8.36 16.74 1.51
CA LEU A 96 8.31 16.39 2.94
C LEU A 96 9.43 15.44 3.37
N LYS A 97 10.18 14.85 2.43
CA LYS A 97 11.36 14.06 2.77
C LYS A 97 12.45 14.99 3.30
N PRO A 98 13.03 14.73 4.49
CA PRO A 98 14.03 15.61 5.04
C PRO A 98 15.32 15.59 4.20
N ALA A 99 15.94 16.76 4.05
CA ALA A 99 17.21 16.91 3.34
C ALA A 99 18.37 16.18 4.04
N ALA A 100 18.35 16.13 5.37
CA ALA A 100 19.30 15.42 6.21
C ALA A 100 18.57 14.38 7.08
N ARG A 101 19.15 13.18 7.17
CA ARG A 101 18.61 12.09 7.99
C ARG A 101 19.12 12.21 9.41
N SER A 102 18.30 11.81 10.38
CA SER A 102 18.77 11.80 11.77
C SER A 102 19.89 10.75 11.93
N PRO A 103 20.88 11.02 12.80
CA PRO A 103 21.90 10.03 13.14
C PRO A 103 21.27 8.75 13.69
N ARG A 104 20.17 8.89 14.43
CA ARG A 104 19.43 7.76 15.02
C ARG A 104 18.77 6.89 13.96
N ALA A 105 18.07 7.48 12.98
CA ALA A 105 17.49 6.76 11.86
C ALA A 105 18.56 5.98 11.07
N SER A 106 19.73 6.60 10.88
CA SER A 106 20.87 5.98 10.19
C SER A 106 21.42 4.76 10.94
N GLN A 107 21.54 4.86 12.27
CA GLN A 107 21.92 3.72 13.12
C GLN A 107 20.89 2.59 13.08
N LEU A 108 19.60 2.92 13.12
CA LEU A 108 18.53 1.92 13.08
C LEU A 108 18.49 1.19 11.74
N LEU A 109 18.67 1.91 10.62
CA LEU A 109 18.76 1.32 9.30
C LEU A 109 19.98 0.39 9.18
N ALA A 110 21.16 0.85 9.65
CA ALA A 110 22.38 0.04 9.65
C ALA A 110 22.26 -1.23 10.50
N ALA A 111 21.47 -1.19 11.57
CA ALA A 111 21.17 -2.35 12.41
C ALA A 111 20.03 -3.24 11.87
N HIS A 112 19.50 -2.98 10.68
CA HIS A 112 18.32 -3.67 10.12
C HIS A 112 17.06 -3.62 11.00
N ARG A 113 16.92 -2.54 11.79
CA ARG A 113 15.80 -2.31 12.72
C ARG A 113 14.83 -1.23 12.22
N LEU A 114 15.03 -0.75 11.00
CA LEU A 114 14.20 0.25 10.36
C LEU A 114 14.06 -0.06 8.88
N ASP A 115 12.83 0.00 8.39
CA ASP A 115 12.52 -0.12 6.98
C ASP A 115 13.15 1.00 6.15
N LYS A 116 13.60 0.65 4.94
CA LYS A 116 14.22 1.61 4.03
C LYS A 116 13.26 2.74 3.64
N LEU A 117 11.97 2.47 3.42
CA LEU A 117 11.01 3.52 3.08
C LEU A 117 10.74 4.42 4.28
N ALA A 118 10.65 3.86 5.49
CA ALA A 118 10.52 4.66 6.71
C ALA A 118 11.70 5.63 6.85
N PHE A 119 12.92 5.13 6.66
CA PHE A 119 14.12 5.95 6.61
C PHE A 119 14.07 7.04 5.52
N GLU A 120 13.66 6.70 4.29
CA GLU A 120 13.50 7.65 3.18
C GLU A 120 12.43 8.72 3.44
N TRP A 121 11.44 8.44 4.27
CA TRP A 121 10.43 9.40 4.73
C TRP A 121 10.86 10.21 5.96
N GLY A 122 12.03 9.89 6.54
CA GLY A 122 12.58 10.64 7.68
C GLY A 122 12.19 10.08 9.04
N LEU A 123 11.58 8.90 9.06
CA LEU A 123 11.07 8.27 10.28
C LEU A 123 12.17 7.48 10.99
N GLU A 124 12.04 7.38 12.31
CA GLU A 124 12.88 6.54 13.19
C GLU A 124 12.13 5.28 13.66
N GLU A 125 10.95 5.05 13.10
CA GLU A 125 10.07 3.94 13.40
C GLU A 125 9.39 3.44 12.12
N ASP A 126 8.92 2.21 12.15
CA ASP A 126 8.21 1.59 11.04
C ASP A 126 7.06 0.72 11.57
N VAL A 127 6.32 0.10 10.65
CA VAL A 127 5.25 -0.86 10.97
C VAL A 127 5.69 -2.32 10.84
N SER A 128 6.98 -2.60 10.68
CA SER A 128 7.49 -3.96 10.45
C SER A 128 7.02 -4.98 11.50
N PRO A 129 6.93 -4.65 12.81
CA PRO A 129 6.40 -5.55 13.82
C PRO A 129 4.93 -5.95 13.57
N GLN A 130 4.05 -4.99 13.29
CA GLN A 130 2.62 -5.23 13.08
C GLN A 130 2.32 -5.82 11.70
N MET A 131 3.18 -5.56 10.71
CA MET A 131 2.94 -6.03 9.34
C MET A 131 2.84 -7.54 9.23
N LYS A 132 3.46 -8.32 10.13
CA LYS A 132 3.37 -9.79 10.11
C LYS A 132 1.91 -10.27 10.07
N GLU A 133 1.04 -9.65 10.85
CA GLU A 133 -0.38 -10.00 10.92
C GLU A 133 -1.18 -9.39 9.77
N VAL A 134 -0.77 -8.24 9.24
CA VAL A 134 -1.44 -7.59 8.11
C VAL A 134 -1.18 -8.35 6.79
N LEU A 135 0.00 -8.97 6.66
CA LEU A 135 0.42 -9.69 5.45
C LEU A 135 -0.43 -10.94 5.12
N GLN A 136 -1.21 -11.46 6.06
CA GLN A 136 -2.15 -12.55 5.76
C GLN A 136 -3.22 -12.11 4.72
N TYR A 137 -3.54 -10.82 4.68
CA TYR A 137 -4.58 -10.26 3.82
C TYR A 137 -4.07 -9.87 2.43
N GLN A 138 -2.77 -9.86 2.15
CA GLN A 138 -2.27 -9.58 0.79
C GLN A 138 -2.21 -10.82 -0.11
N THR A 139 -2.50 -12.02 0.41
CA THR A 139 -2.34 -13.26 -0.35
C THR A 139 -3.32 -13.37 -1.52
N ARG A 140 -2.94 -14.12 -2.57
CA ARG A 140 -3.83 -14.41 -3.71
C ARG A 140 -5.12 -15.12 -3.27
N HIS A 141 -5.05 -15.97 -2.25
CA HIS A 141 -6.22 -16.66 -1.70
C HIS A 141 -7.20 -15.67 -1.07
N TYR A 142 -6.71 -14.78 -0.21
CA TYR A 142 -7.57 -13.74 0.39
C TYR A 142 -8.12 -12.79 -0.68
N ALA A 143 -7.29 -12.35 -1.63
CA ALA A 143 -7.71 -11.50 -2.74
C ALA A 143 -8.89 -12.10 -3.52
N ALA A 144 -8.88 -13.42 -3.75
CA ALA A 144 -9.97 -14.11 -4.44
C ALA A 144 -11.31 -14.07 -3.67
N THR A 145 -11.28 -14.00 -2.33
CA THR A 145 -12.51 -13.91 -1.52
C THR A 145 -13.13 -12.51 -1.54
N GLN A 146 -12.39 -11.48 -1.96
CA GLN A 146 -12.88 -10.10 -1.98
C GLN A 146 -13.81 -9.81 -3.16
N GLY A 147 -13.79 -10.64 -4.22
CA GLY A 147 -14.65 -10.46 -5.39
C GLY A 147 -14.41 -9.15 -6.16
N VAL A 148 -13.20 -8.59 -6.07
CA VAL A 148 -12.80 -7.35 -6.77
C VAL A 148 -11.59 -7.59 -7.68
N ARG A 149 -11.35 -6.70 -8.65
CA ARG A 149 -10.11 -6.72 -9.44
C ARG A 149 -8.92 -6.44 -8.53
N THR A 150 -7.89 -7.28 -8.61
CA THR A 150 -6.65 -7.17 -7.82
C THR A 150 -5.45 -7.21 -8.74
N GLY A 151 -4.26 -6.85 -8.24
CA GLY A 151 -3.03 -6.91 -9.02
C GLY A 151 -2.62 -8.33 -9.45
N TYR A 152 -3.19 -9.37 -8.82
CA TYR A 152 -3.03 -10.76 -9.27
C TYR A 152 -3.83 -11.09 -10.54
N SER A 153 -4.89 -10.33 -10.83
CA SER A 153 -5.71 -10.49 -12.02
C SER A 153 -5.08 -9.81 -13.25
N ASP A 154 -4.21 -8.81 -13.04
CA ASP A 154 -3.56 -8.03 -14.11
C ASP A 154 -2.55 -8.84 -14.95
N GLY A 155 -2.19 -10.05 -14.52
CA GLY A 155 -1.34 -10.98 -15.26
C GLY A 155 -2.07 -12.18 -15.87
N ALA A 156 -3.40 -12.27 -15.73
CA ALA A 156 -4.20 -13.42 -16.18
C ALA A 156 -4.81 -13.22 -17.59
N SER A 157 -4.01 -12.72 -18.53
CA SER A 157 -4.30 -12.72 -19.98
C SER A 157 -3.03 -13.23 -20.68
N ALA A 158 -2.97 -14.36 -21.38
CA ALA A 158 -3.98 -15.18 -22.05
C ALA A 158 -3.70 -16.69 -21.86
N PRO A 159 -4.69 -17.58 -22.02
CA PRO A 159 -4.41 -18.98 -22.33
C PRO A 159 -3.67 -19.04 -23.67
N ALA A 160 -2.57 -19.79 -23.72
CA ALA A 160 -1.94 -20.13 -24.99
C ALA A 160 -2.97 -20.89 -25.83
N GLU A 161 -3.50 -20.23 -26.86
CA GLU A 161 -4.32 -20.90 -27.88
C GLU A 161 -3.55 -22.10 -28.43
N GLY A 162 -4.26 -23.22 -28.51
CA GLY A 162 -3.72 -24.51 -28.87
C GLY A 162 -2.99 -24.47 -30.20
N ARG A 163 -1.73 -24.93 -30.18
CA ARG A 163 -1.13 -25.48 -31.39
C ARG A 163 -1.79 -26.83 -31.64
N GLU A 164 -2.92 -26.80 -32.35
CA GLU A 164 -3.49 -27.99 -32.98
C GLU A 164 -2.46 -28.61 -33.92
N SER A 165 -2.18 -29.88 -33.67
CA SER A 165 -1.49 -30.79 -34.57
C SER A 165 -2.18 -30.82 -35.92
N ALA A 166 -1.48 -30.39 -36.97
CA ALA A 166 -1.79 -30.77 -38.34
C ALA A 166 -0.49 -31.04 -39.10
N ALA A 167 0.02 -32.26 -38.95
CA ALA A 167 0.92 -32.87 -39.92
C ALA A 167 0.41 -34.28 -40.22
N ALA A 168 -0.78 -34.33 -40.80
CA ALA A 168 -1.28 -35.51 -41.50
C ALA A 168 -0.78 -35.44 -42.95
N GLY A 169 0.05 -36.43 -43.29
CA GLY A 169 0.40 -36.97 -44.61
C GLY A 169 0.23 -36.11 -45.87
N LEU A 170 1.31 -36.04 -46.64
CA LEU A 170 1.20 -36.25 -48.09
C LEU A 170 2.39 -37.07 -48.59
N ALA A 171 2.08 -38.28 -49.05
CA ALA A 171 2.95 -39.11 -49.85
C ALA A 171 3.07 -38.54 -51.27
N ARG A 172 4.27 -38.57 -51.84
CA ARG A 172 4.59 -39.17 -53.14
C ARG A 172 6.10 -39.16 -53.37
#